data_AF-A0A2M9PG08-F1
#
_entry.id   AF-A0A2M9PG08-F1
#
_cell.length_a   1.000
_cell.length_b   1.000
_cell.length_c   1.000
_cell.angle_alpha   90.00
_cell.angle_beta   90.00
_cell.angle_gamma   90.00
#
_symmetry.space_group_name_H-M   'P 1'
#
loop_
_entity.id
_entity.type
_entity.pdbx_description
1 polymer ?
#
loop_
_entity_poly.entity_id
_entity_poly.type
_entity_poly.pdbx_seq_one_letter_code
_entity_poly.pdbx_strand_id
1 'polypeptide(L)'
;MDLDPAFFAVAIPAVVFAGLSKGGFGAGAGFASTPILALVLPPAQAVGLMLPIFMLMDLAGLRAYWRQWSWPEARALMIGGIPGVALGWLLFRSVSPDGIRLTVGGIAVGFVGFQ
;
A
#
# COMPACT_ATOMS: atom_id res chain seq x y z
N MET A 1 -6.01 -9.12 16.87
CA MET A 1 -5.16 -9.61 15.79
C MET A 1 -4.41 -10.77 16.38
N ASP A 2 -4.86 -11.98 16.07
CA ASP A 2 -4.25 -13.19 16.61
C ASP A 2 -3.05 -13.53 15.74
N LEU A 3 -1.86 -13.57 16.34
CA LEU A 3 -0.58 -13.81 15.65
C LEU A 3 -0.36 -15.31 15.47
N ASP A 4 -1.25 -15.96 14.71
CA ASP A 4 -1.23 -17.39 14.47
C ASP A 4 -0.34 -17.77 13.27
N PRO A 5 0.00 -19.06 13.08
CA PRO A 5 0.82 -19.50 11.96
C PRO A 5 0.21 -19.17 10.59
N ALA A 6 -1.12 -19.14 10.48
CA ALA A 6 -1.83 -18.81 9.25
C ALA A 6 -1.64 -17.34 8.87
N PHE A 7 -1.71 -16.43 9.84
CA PHE A 7 -1.39 -15.02 9.66
C PHE A 7 0.02 -14.85 9.09
N PHE A 8 1.04 -15.46 9.71
CA PHE A 8 2.42 -15.35 9.22
C PHE A 8 2.60 -15.96 7.83
N ALA A 9 1.93 -17.08 7.54
CA ALA A 9 1.98 -17.73 6.23
C ALA A 9 1.46 -16.83 5.09
N VAL A 10 0.55 -15.89 5.38
CA VAL A 10 0.04 -14.93 4.39
C VAL A 10 0.81 -13.60 4.43
N ALA A 11 1.10 -13.10 5.63
CA ALA A 11 1.74 -11.80 5.82
C ALA A 11 3.18 -11.77 5.32
N ILE A 12 3.97 -12.82 5.55
CA ILE A 12 5.37 -12.87 5.12
C ILE A 12 5.47 -12.78 3.60
N PRO A 13 4.80 -13.64 2.79
CA PRO A 13 4.81 -13.49 1.34
C PRO A 13 4.31 -12.14 0.85
N ALA A 14 3.22 -11.62 1.45
CA ALA A 14 2.68 -10.31 1.08
C ALA A 14 3.73 -9.19 1.28
N VAL A 15 4.43 -9.18 2.42
CA VAL A 15 5.47 -8.20 2.71
C VAL A 15 6.69 -8.38 1.80
N VAL A 16 7.08 -9.62 1.49
CA VAL A 16 8.17 -9.91 0.54
C VAL A 16 7.83 -9.41 -0.86
N PHE A 17 6.61 -9.63 -1.35
CA PHE A 17 6.16 -9.10 -2.65
C PHE A 17 6.19 -7.57 -2.69
N ALA A 18 5.78 -6.91 -1.60
CA ALA A 18 5.87 -5.47 -1.46
C ALA A 18 7.32 -4.98 -1.55
N GLY A 19 8.23 -5.66 -0.83
CA GLY A 19 9.66 -5.34 -0.83
C GLY A 19 10.30 -5.50 -2.20
N LEU A 20 10.03 -6.61 -2.90
CA LEU A 20 10.51 -6.84 -4.27
C LEU A 20 10.05 -5.72 -5.22
N SER A 21 8.79 -5.29 -5.10
CA SER A 21 8.24 -4.24 -5.96
C SER A 21 8.87 -2.87 -5.71
N LYS A 22 9.27 -2.54 -4.47
CA LYS A 22 9.99 -1.28 -4.18
C LYS A 22 11.50 -1.38 -4.36
N GLY A 23 12.06 -2.59 -4.40
CA GLY A 23 13.50 -2.86 -4.53
C GLY A 23 14.07 -2.80 -5.96
N GLY A 24 13.27 -2.43 -6.97
CA GLY A 24 13.74 -2.25 -8.36
C GLY A 24 13.53 -3.44 -9.29
N PHE A 25 12.84 -4.51 -8.86
CA PHE A 25 12.56 -5.71 -9.68
C PHE A 25 11.40 -5.57 -10.68
N GLY A 26 10.98 -4.35 -11.03
CA GLY A 26 9.89 -4.14 -12.00
C GLY A 26 8.51 -4.33 -11.38
N ALA A 27 7.65 -3.33 -11.59
CA ALA A 27 6.38 -3.14 -10.92
C ALA A 27 5.30 -4.08 -11.47
N GLY A 28 4.86 -5.01 -10.62
CA GLY A 28 3.66 -5.80 -10.88
C GLY A 28 3.08 -6.36 -9.59
N ALA A 29 3.88 -7.00 -8.74
CA ALA A 29 3.33 -7.70 -7.58
C ALA A 29 3.06 -6.83 -6.34
N GLY A 30 3.68 -5.66 -6.21
CA GLY A 30 3.62 -4.87 -4.95
C GLY A 30 2.25 -4.30 -4.62
N PHE A 31 1.39 -4.06 -5.62
CA PHE A 31 0.03 -3.60 -5.37
C PHE A 31 -0.85 -4.67 -4.71
N ALA A 32 -0.49 -5.95 -4.88
CA ALA A 32 -1.29 -7.07 -4.39
C ALA A 32 -1.09 -7.34 -2.89
N SER A 33 0.01 -6.86 -2.28
CA SER A 33 0.36 -7.13 -0.89
C SER A 33 -0.71 -6.73 0.12
N THR A 34 -1.25 -5.51 0.01
CA THR A 34 -2.31 -5.03 0.91
C THR A 34 -3.67 -5.71 0.66
N PRO A 35 -4.14 -5.88 -0.58
CA PRO A 35 -5.32 -6.69 -0.89
C PRO A 35 -5.24 -8.14 -0.39
N ILE A 36 -4.09 -8.80 -0.56
CA ILE A 36 -3.86 -10.18 -0.08
C ILE A 36 -4.02 -10.25 1.44
N LEU A 37 -3.43 -9.30 2.17
CA LEU A 37 -3.59 -9.21 3.62
C LEU A 37 -5.04 -8.92 4.04
N ALA A 38 -5.79 -8.13 3.25
CA ALA A 38 -7.20 -7.83 3.52
C ALA A 38 -8.16 -9.01 3.33
N LEU A 39 -7.68 -10.13 2.75
CA LEU A 39 -8.42 -11.40 2.70
C LEU A 39 -8.45 -12.10 4.06
N VAL A 40 -7.40 -11.96 4.87
CA VAL A 40 -7.26 -12.61 6.18
C VAL A 40 -7.43 -11.65 7.36
N LEU A 41 -7.28 -10.35 7.12
CA LEU A 41 -7.46 -9.31 8.13
C LEU A 41 -8.57 -8.32 7.74
N PRO A 42 -9.17 -7.62 8.71
CA PRO A 42 -9.91 -6.40 8.43
C PRO A 42 -9.02 -5.40 7.67
N PRO A 43 -9.53 -4.69 6.64
CA PRO A 43 -8.73 -3.76 5.83
C PRO A 43 -7.97 -2.71 6.65
N ALA A 44 -8.57 -2.20 7.72
CA ALA A 44 -7.92 -1.24 8.62
C ALA A 44 -6.68 -1.82 9.29
N GLN A 45 -6.70 -3.09 9.68
CA GLN A 45 -5.54 -3.77 10.29
C GLN A 45 -4.47 -4.06 9.23
N ALA A 46 -4.87 -4.51 8.04
CA ALA A 46 -3.95 -4.74 6.93
C ALA A 46 -3.20 -3.45 6.54
N VAL A 47 -3.92 -2.32 6.41
CA VAL A 47 -3.33 -1.00 6.15
C VAL A 47 -2.45 -0.55 7.33
N GLY A 48 -2.93 -0.70 8.56
CA GLY A 48 -2.16 -0.33 9.76
C GLY A 48 -0.83 -1.07 9.90
N LEU A 49 -0.78 -2.35 9.47
CA LEU A 49 0.45 -3.13 9.42
C LEU A 49 1.37 -2.73 8.25
N MET A 50 0.79 -2.53 7.06
CA MET A 50 1.59 -2.26 5.86
C MET A 50 2.13 -0.83 5.78
N LEU A 51 1.45 0.18 6.31
CA LEU A 51 1.89 1.58 6.22
C LEU A 51 3.29 1.82 6.83
N PRO A 52 3.60 1.39 8.07
CA PRO A 52 4.95 1.51 8.63
C PRO A 52 6.00 0.77 7.80
N ILE A 53 5.65 -0.43 7.32
CA ILE A 53 6.55 -1.25 6.50
C ILE A 53 6.87 -0.54 5.18
N PHE A 54 5.86 0.02 4.51
CA PHE A 54 6.04 0.80 3.29
C PHE A 54 6.91 2.04 3.54
N MET A 55 6.72 2.75 4.64
CA MET A 55 7.56 3.89 5.01
C MET A 55 9.03 3.48 5.23
N LEU A 56 9.28 2.33 5.86
CA LEU A 56 10.65 1.80 6.01
C LEU A 56 11.28 1.44 4.67
N MET A 57 10.51 0.84 3.74
CA MET A 57 10.98 0.57 2.38
C MET A 57 11.33 1.86 1.63
N ASP A 58 10.52 2.92 1.79
CA ASP A 58 10.80 4.23 1.21
C ASP A 58 12.08 4.85 1.75
N LEU A 59 12.30 4.78 3.06
CA LEU A 59 13.54 5.27 3.69
C LEU A 59 14.78 4.55 3.15
N ALA A 60 14.70 3.24 2.91
CA ALA A 60 15.79 2.48 2.32
C ALA A 60 16.09 2.93 0.88
N GLY A 61 15.05 3.19 0.07
CA GLY A 61 15.20 3.69 -1.30
C GLY A 61 15.69 5.14 -1.38
N LEU A 62 15.32 5.96 -0.40
CA LEU A 62 15.65 7.38 -0.35
C LEU A 62 17.16 7.65 -0.34
N ARG A 63 17.95 6.73 0.22
CA ARG A 63 19.42 6.83 0.27
C ARG A 63 20.05 7.00 -1.11
N ALA A 64 19.51 6.33 -2.14
CA ALA A 64 20.05 6.40 -3.50
C ALA A 64 19.81 7.76 -4.18
N TYR A 65 18.74 8.46 -3.78
CA TYR A 65 18.27 9.71 -4.40
C TYR A 65 18.42 10.92 -3.47
N TRP A 66 19.11 10.75 -2.34
CA TRP A 66 19.25 11.80 -1.34
C TRP A 66 19.88 13.06 -1.96
N ARG A 67 19.22 14.21 -1.79
CA ARG A 67 19.62 15.53 -2.33
C ARG A 67 19.60 15.66 -3.85
N GLN A 68 19.06 14.68 -4.58
CA GLN A 68 18.88 14.75 -6.04
C GLN A 68 17.46 15.19 -6.43
N TRP A 69 16.63 15.59 -5.48
CA TRP A 69 15.27 16.05 -5.74
C TRP A 69 15.24 17.48 -6.28
N SER A 70 14.15 17.81 -6.95
CA SER A 70 13.82 19.19 -7.31
C SER A 70 12.68 19.70 -6.42
N TRP A 71 12.92 20.83 -5.76
CA TRP A 71 12.01 21.37 -4.74
C TRP A 71 10.66 21.85 -5.29
N PRO A 72 10.59 22.54 -6.45
CA PRO A 72 9.31 22.93 -7.04
C PRO A 72 8.36 21.74 -7.28
N GLU A 73 8.89 20.65 -7.81
CA GLU A 73 8.18 19.41 -8.15
C GLU A 73 7.76 18.67 -6.88
N ALA A 74 8.68 18.54 -5.91
CA ALA A 74 8.36 17.94 -4.61
C ALA A 74 7.25 18.72 -3.90
N ARG A 75 7.30 20.05 -3.94
CA ARG A 75 6.26 20.92 -3.35
C ARG A 75 4.92 20.74 -4.06
N ALA A 76 4.89 20.70 -5.39
CA ALA A 76 3.67 20.45 -6.14
C ALA A 76 3.04 19.10 -5.78
N LEU A 77 3.86 18.03 -5.69
CA LEU A 77 3.43 16.69 -5.27
C LEU A 77 2.89 16.68 -3.84
N MET A 78 3.56 17.36 -2.90
CA MET A 78 3.09 17.44 -1.51
C MET A 78 1.76 18.21 -1.40
N ILE A 79 1.64 19.35 -2.07
CA ILE A 79 0.42 20.18 -2.04
C ILE A 79 -0.77 19.43 -2.66
N GLY A 80 -0.56 18.69 -3.75
CA GLY A 80 -1.62 17.86 -4.34
C GLY A 80 -1.89 16.58 -3.54
N GLY A 81 -0.85 15.99 -2.97
CA GLY A 81 -0.91 14.73 -2.24
C GLY A 81 -1.61 14.84 -0.89
N ILE A 82 -1.35 15.90 -0.12
CA ILE A 82 -1.94 16.07 1.21
C ILE A 82 -3.49 16.08 1.18
N PRO A 83 -4.15 16.90 0.34
CA PRO A 83 -5.61 16.85 0.17
C PRO A 83 -6.10 15.49 -0.30
N GLY A 84 -5.39 14.85 -1.24
CA GLY A 84 -5.74 13.51 -1.73
C GLY A 84 -5.72 12.46 -0.62
N VAL A 85 -4.68 12.45 0.22
CA VAL A 85 -4.58 11.55 1.38
C VAL A 85 -5.66 11.87 2.41
N ALA A 86 -5.94 13.14 2.67
CA ALA A 86 -7.00 13.55 3.59
C ALA A 86 -8.40 13.08 3.11
N LEU A 87 -8.69 13.22 1.81
CA LEU A 87 -9.91 12.70 1.21
C LEU A 87 -9.96 11.18 1.24
N GLY A 88 -8.86 10.50 0.92
CA GLY A 88 -8.74 9.05 1.03
C GLY A 88 -9.00 8.55 2.45
N TRP A 89 -8.44 9.21 3.45
CA TRP A 89 -8.69 8.92 4.86
C TRP A 89 -10.17 9.15 5.25
N LEU A 90 -10.78 10.24 4.75
CA LEU A 90 -12.19 10.55 4.98
C LEU A 90 -13.13 9.49 4.37
N LEU A 91 -12.81 9.00 3.17
CA LEU A 91 -13.52 7.90 2.55
C LEU A 91 -13.30 6.60 3.33
N PHE A 92 -12.06 6.31 3.69
CA PHE A 92 -11.72 5.08 4.43
C PHE A 92 -12.46 4.97 5.77
N ARG A 93 -12.65 6.09 6.49
CA ARG A 93 -13.40 6.11 7.76
C ARG A 93 -14.93 6.03 7.59
N SER A 94 -15.46 6.36 6.41
CA SER A 94 -16.91 6.47 6.18
C SER A 94 -17.50 5.22 5.52
N VAL A 95 -16.67 4.35 4.96
CA VAL A 95 -17.09 3.12 4.27
C VAL A 95 -16.92 1.92 5.20
N SER A 96 -17.84 0.95 5.12
CA SER A 96 -17.74 -0.30 5.88
C SER A 96 -16.54 -1.14 5.44
N PRO A 97 -16.01 -2.03 6.30
CA PRO A 97 -14.90 -2.92 5.93
C PRO A 97 -15.15 -3.72 4.64
N ASP A 98 -16.37 -4.23 4.45
CA ASP A 98 -16.71 -4.98 3.23
C ASP A 98 -16.84 -4.07 2.00
N GLY A 99 -17.32 -2.83 2.17
CA GLY A 99 -17.31 -1.83 1.10
C GLY A 99 -15.89 -1.50 0.63
N ILE A 100 -14.93 -1.40 1.55
CA ILE A 100 -13.51 -1.23 1.22
C ILE A 100 -12.98 -2.47 0.48
N ARG A 101 -13.28 -3.68 0.95
CA ARG A 101 -12.88 -4.93 0.28
C ARG A 101 -13.40 -5.02 -1.14
N LEU A 102 -14.68 -4.72 -1.35
CA LEU A 102 -15.31 -4.73 -2.68
C LEU A 102 -14.71 -3.66 -3.60
N THR A 103 -14.46 -2.46 -3.08
CA THR A 103 -13.87 -1.37 -3.87
C THR A 103 -12.45 -1.72 -4.31
N VAL A 104 -11.60 -2.15 -3.37
CA VAL A 104 -10.21 -2.53 -3.66
C VAL A 104 -10.15 -3.74 -4.58
N GLY A 105 -10.97 -4.77 -4.32
CA GLY A 105 -11.08 -5.94 -5.18
C GLY A 105 -11.57 -5.60 -6.59
N GLY A 106 -12.55 -4.72 -6.71
CA GLY A 106 -13.07 -4.23 -7.99
C GLY A 106 -12.00 -3.46 -8.79
N ILE A 107 -11.22 -2.60 -8.13
CA ILE A 107 -10.09 -1.90 -8.78
C ILE A 107 -9.04 -2.92 -9.25
N ALA A 108 -8.71 -3.92 -8.43
CA ALA A 108 -7.74 -4.95 -8.80
C ALA A 108 -8.18 -5.76 -10.03
N VAL A 109 -9.43 -6.22 -10.06
CA VAL A 109 -10.00 -6.93 -11.22
C VAL A 109 -10.10 -6.01 -12.44
N GLY A 110 -10.52 -4.76 -12.25
CA GLY A 110 -10.62 -3.78 -13.32
C GLY A 110 -9.27 -3.46 -13.96
N PHE A 111 -8.20 -3.39 -13.17
CA PHE A 111 -6.84 -3.19 -13.68
C PHE A 111 -6.38 -4.35 -14.56
N VAL A 112 -6.66 -5.59 -14.15
CA VAL A 112 -6.40 -6.79 -14.97
C VAL A 112 -7.22 -6.78 -16.26
N GLY A 113 -8.47 -6.33 -16.22
CA GLY A 113 -9.31 -6.24 -17.41
C GLY A 113 -8.94 -5.10 -18.38
N PHE A 114 -8.24 -4.07 -17.91
CA PHE A 114 -7.77 -2.95 -18.74
C PHE A 114 -6.44 -3.24 -19.45
N GLN A 115 -5.61 -4.09 -18.84
CA GLN A 115 -4.29 -4.48 -19.34
C GLN A 115 -4.38 -5.55 -20.42
#